data_AF-A0A1A3FIW5-F1
#
_entry.id   AF-A0A1A3FIW5-F1
#
_cell.length_a   1.000
_cell.length_b   1.000
_cell.length_c   1.000
_cell.angle_alpha   90.00
_cell.angle_beta   90.00
_cell.angle_gamma   90.00
#
_symmetry.space_group_name_H-M   'P 1'
#
loop_
_entity.id
_entity.type
_entity.pdbx_description
1 polymer ?
#
loop_
_entity_poly.entity_id
_entity_poly.type
_entity_poly.pdbx_seq_one_letter_code
_entity_poly.pdbx_strand_id
1 'polypeptide(L)'
;MSDTGYWELRSPVDRSWKPVWSLINSQFDQATNGRTSLAQIRSRLTLPPVGLKDGIVPLLLITGLIARSDEIAVYEHGSLVLSIDDAVAERLMKNIGHFSIKNTQTTKGNRALVIESLVSRLGITTRYRGGSPTFLNVATALFRELRLLPPYSQKTTTGLSAEAVAVRDAFRQAAEPDVLVFETLPGIFGMRSFSGRGRMDNDVADEFADRLANAIRELREAYPRLMDSIRRQLAHATSTSSDLSELRQDLCADATRLSGHILEPRLKAFVGALSRPLDDEEWLENLAMVACDGQAPRIWTDDVGARFPLRIAELGGALRRTSALLHDRLAASKTQGYSSSRMTLTRPDGTETIELLALTEPEKAAIDPHYERLLETLMGSGMSRATACRMLMARLAVEHETAVSAAARVANREDQRYG
;
A
#
# COMPACT_ATOMS: atom_id res chain seq x y z
N MET A 1 49.65 -1.74 11.06
CA MET A 1 48.86 -0.65 10.47
C MET A 1 48.68 -0.96 9.00
N SER A 2 47.45 -0.87 8.48
CA SER A 2 47.22 -0.81 7.04
C SER A 2 47.74 0.54 6.51
N ASP A 3 48.07 0.63 5.22
CA ASP A 3 48.52 1.87 4.56
C ASP A 3 47.47 3.01 4.61
N THR A 4 46.26 2.74 5.11
CA THR A 4 45.14 3.68 5.22
C THR A 4 44.94 4.24 6.63
N GLY A 5 45.80 3.91 7.60
CA GLY A 5 45.73 4.44 8.98
C GLY A 5 44.71 3.73 9.90
N TYR A 6 44.09 2.64 9.44
CA TYR A 6 43.16 1.84 10.23
C TYR A 6 43.79 0.54 10.76
N TRP A 7 43.32 0.09 11.91
CA TRP A 7 43.64 -1.23 12.45
C TRP A 7 42.81 -2.29 11.74
N GLU A 8 43.47 -3.33 11.24
CA GLU A 8 42.83 -4.44 10.53
C GLU A 8 43.34 -5.76 11.09
N LEU A 9 42.44 -6.73 11.25
CA LEU A 9 42.78 -8.08 11.64
C LEU A 9 43.22 -8.88 10.40
N ARG A 10 44.46 -9.38 10.42
CA ARG A 10 45.07 -10.12 9.31
C ARG A 10 45.63 -11.45 9.78
N SER A 11 46.01 -12.29 8.83
CA SER A 11 46.72 -13.55 9.10
C SER A 11 47.92 -13.32 10.03
N PRO A 12 48.14 -14.21 11.03
CA PRO A 12 49.27 -14.08 11.93
C PRO A 12 50.60 -14.16 11.19
N VAL A 13 51.55 -13.30 11.60
CA VAL A 13 52.92 -13.28 11.07
C VAL A 13 53.75 -14.42 11.68
N ASP A 14 53.54 -14.69 12.97
CA ASP A 14 54.20 -15.79 13.68
C ASP A 14 53.80 -17.14 13.07
N ARG A 15 54.82 -17.92 12.71
CA ARG A 15 54.68 -19.25 12.09
C ARG A 15 53.97 -20.24 13.02
N SER A 16 54.10 -20.09 14.34
CA SER A 16 53.47 -20.97 15.33
C SER A 16 51.94 -20.96 15.25
N TRP A 17 51.35 -19.81 14.89
CA TRP A 17 49.90 -19.61 14.80
C TRP A 17 49.32 -19.85 13.40
N LYS A 18 50.17 -19.96 12.37
CA LYS A 18 49.71 -20.20 10.99
C LYS A 18 48.89 -21.49 10.83
N PRO A 19 49.24 -22.64 11.46
CA PRO A 19 48.42 -23.85 11.36
C PRO A 19 47.01 -23.66 11.94
N VAL A 20 46.89 -22.96 13.07
CA VAL A 20 45.59 -22.65 13.71
C VAL A 20 44.75 -21.78 12.79
N TRP A 21 45.35 -20.69 12.28
CA TRP A 21 44.68 -19.78 11.36
C TRP A 21 44.24 -20.48 10.07
N SER A 22 45.10 -21.35 9.52
CA SER A 22 44.78 -22.16 8.34
C SER A 22 43.63 -23.13 8.61
N LEU A 23 43.60 -23.75 9.80
CA LEU A 23 42.50 -24.64 10.19
C LEU A 23 41.19 -23.87 10.28
N ILE A 24 41.15 -22.72 10.97
CA ILE A 24 39.96 -21.85 11.04
C ILE A 24 39.47 -21.50 9.63
N ASN A 25 40.35 -21.01 8.76
CA ASN A 25 39.99 -20.67 7.39
C ASN A 25 39.48 -21.85 6.59
N SER A 26 40.10 -23.03 6.72
CA SER A 26 39.62 -24.24 6.04
C SER A 26 38.21 -24.64 6.48
N GLN A 27 37.87 -24.43 7.76
CA GLN A 27 36.53 -24.70 8.28
C GLN A 27 35.52 -23.71 7.73
N PHE A 28 35.91 -22.43 7.62
CA PHE A 28 35.09 -21.40 7.00
C PHE A 28 34.88 -21.68 5.51
N ASP A 29 35.90 -22.13 4.79
CA ASP A 29 35.82 -22.46 3.36
C ASP A 29 34.94 -23.69 3.08
N GLN A 30 34.86 -24.63 4.03
CA GLN A 30 34.05 -25.83 3.92
C GLN A 30 32.56 -25.59 4.22
N ALA A 31 32.21 -24.51 4.91
CA ALA A 31 30.85 -24.20 5.35
C ALA A 31 29.94 -23.69 4.21
N THR A 32 29.93 -24.35 3.05
CA THR A 32 29.27 -23.89 1.82
C THR A 32 27.89 -24.52 1.60
N ASN A 33 27.74 -25.81 1.88
CA ASN A 33 26.52 -26.59 1.61
C ASN A 33 25.48 -26.52 2.76
N GLY A 34 25.67 -25.62 3.72
CA GLY A 34 24.79 -25.47 4.88
C GLY A 34 25.49 -24.78 6.04
N ARG A 35 24.72 -24.49 7.09
CA ARG A 35 25.23 -23.87 8.31
C ARG A 35 26.11 -24.85 9.08
N THR A 36 27.33 -24.41 9.41
CA THR A 36 28.27 -25.16 10.26
C THR A 36 28.28 -24.56 11.66
N SER A 37 28.11 -25.37 12.71
CA SER A 37 28.10 -24.88 14.08
C SER A 37 29.50 -24.44 14.51
N LEU A 38 29.61 -23.27 15.17
CA LEU A 38 30.89 -22.84 15.74
C LEU A 38 31.37 -23.78 16.86
N ALA A 39 30.46 -24.50 17.53
CA ALA A 39 30.85 -25.54 18.50
C ALA A 39 31.58 -26.72 17.85
N GLN A 40 31.23 -27.08 16.60
CA GLN A 40 31.93 -28.12 15.85
C GLN A 40 33.35 -27.67 15.48
N ILE A 41 33.49 -26.41 15.05
CA ILE A 41 34.80 -25.80 14.75
C ILE A 41 35.64 -25.71 16.02
N ARG A 42 35.05 -25.29 17.15
CA ARG A 42 35.69 -25.28 18.46
C ARG A 42 36.26 -26.65 18.82
N SER A 43 35.46 -27.71 18.69
CA SER A 43 35.90 -29.07 18.98
C SER A 43 37.10 -29.50 18.14
N ARG A 44 37.21 -29.06 16.88
CA ARG A 44 38.36 -29.37 16.02
C ARG A 44 39.62 -28.61 16.45
N LEU A 45 39.47 -27.41 17.00
CA LEU A 45 40.59 -26.60 17.50
C LEU A 45 41.13 -27.06 18.85
N THR A 46 40.28 -27.65 19.70
CA THR A 46 40.68 -28.15 21.02
C THR A 46 41.27 -29.56 20.98
N LEU A 47 41.00 -30.35 19.94
CA LEU A 47 41.54 -31.69 19.76
C LEU A 47 42.95 -31.67 19.10
N PRO A 48 43.74 -32.75 19.24
CA PRO A 48 44.99 -32.93 18.50
C PRO A 48 44.76 -32.84 16.97
N PRO A 49 45.72 -32.31 16.18
CA PRO A 49 47.08 -31.94 16.56
C PRO A 49 47.23 -30.52 17.13
N VAL A 50 46.15 -29.72 17.19
CA VAL A 50 46.21 -28.31 17.60
C VAL A 50 46.15 -28.15 19.13
N GLY A 51 45.19 -28.80 19.79
CA GLY A 51 45.17 -28.90 21.26
C GLY A 51 45.00 -27.57 22.02
N LEU A 52 44.29 -26.59 21.47
CA LEU A 52 44.13 -25.28 22.13
C LEU A 52 43.28 -25.38 23.41
N LYS A 53 43.62 -24.56 24.41
CA LYS A 53 42.77 -24.36 25.60
C LYS A 53 41.44 -23.75 25.18
N ASP A 54 40.33 -24.28 25.67
CA ASP A 54 38.98 -23.88 25.24
C ASP A 54 38.74 -22.36 25.34
N GLY A 55 39.25 -21.71 26.39
CA GLY A 55 39.05 -20.27 26.64
C GLY A 55 39.61 -19.32 25.57
N ILE A 56 40.62 -19.71 24.78
CA ILE A 56 41.16 -18.84 23.71
C ILE A 56 40.42 -19.02 22.37
N VAL A 57 39.69 -20.13 22.21
CA VAL A 57 39.08 -20.50 20.92
C VAL A 57 38.02 -19.49 20.47
N PRO A 58 37.07 -19.03 21.31
CA PRO A 58 36.10 -18.03 20.89
C PRO A 58 36.74 -16.73 20.39
N LEU A 59 37.83 -16.28 21.03
CA LEU A 59 38.56 -15.08 20.62
C LEU A 59 39.15 -15.23 19.21
N LEU A 60 39.76 -16.38 18.92
CA LEU A 60 40.32 -16.66 17.59
C LEU A 60 39.25 -16.78 16.51
N LEU A 61 38.09 -17.38 16.85
CA LEU A 61 36.97 -17.48 15.92
C LEU A 61 36.35 -16.11 15.63
N ILE A 62 36.13 -15.27 16.65
CA ILE A 62 35.69 -13.88 16.45
C ILE A 62 36.68 -13.13 15.57
N THR A 63 37.99 -13.27 15.83
CA THR A 63 39.04 -12.64 15.02
C THR A 63 38.96 -13.06 13.55
N GLY A 64 38.80 -14.35 13.29
CA GLY A 64 38.63 -14.87 11.93
C GLY A 64 37.35 -14.41 11.26
N LEU A 65 36.24 -14.37 12.01
CA LEU A 65 34.93 -13.93 11.50
C LEU A 65 34.93 -12.45 11.14
N ILE A 66 35.56 -11.60 11.96
CA ILE A 66 35.72 -10.17 11.64
C ILE A 66 36.64 -10.00 10.43
N ALA A 67 37.74 -10.74 10.36
CA ALA A 67 38.68 -10.68 9.22
C ALA A 67 38.06 -11.17 7.90
N ARG A 68 36.98 -11.95 7.94
CA ARG A 68 36.28 -12.49 6.76
C ARG A 68 34.78 -12.17 6.81
N SER A 69 34.41 -11.02 7.35
CA SER A 69 33.00 -10.61 7.52
C SER A 69 32.22 -10.53 6.20
N ASP A 70 32.94 -10.33 5.09
CA ASP A 70 32.37 -10.16 3.76
C ASP A 70 32.03 -11.50 3.08
N GLU A 71 32.57 -12.60 3.60
CA GLU A 71 32.46 -13.97 3.06
C GLU A 71 31.66 -14.90 3.95
N ILE A 72 31.68 -14.65 5.27
CA ILE A 72 31.14 -15.57 6.27
C ILE A 72 29.95 -14.92 6.95
N ALA A 73 28.76 -15.42 6.60
CA ALA A 73 27.53 -15.07 7.29
C ALA A 73 27.48 -15.78 8.65
N VAL A 74 27.18 -15.02 9.70
CA VAL A 74 27.04 -15.53 11.08
C VAL A 74 25.57 -15.59 11.44
N TYR A 75 25.14 -16.68 12.07
CA TYR A 75 23.77 -16.90 12.51
C TYR A 75 23.73 -17.20 14.01
N GLU A 76 22.83 -16.55 14.73
CA GLU A 76 22.54 -16.77 16.16
C GLU A 76 21.12 -17.30 16.30
N HIS A 77 20.93 -18.49 16.89
CA HIS A 77 19.63 -19.17 16.95
C HIS A 77 18.91 -19.27 15.59
N GLY A 78 19.69 -19.36 14.51
CA GLY A 78 19.20 -19.43 13.15
C GLY A 78 18.85 -18.09 12.49
N SER A 79 18.94 -16.97 13.20
CA SER A 79 18.77 -15.61 12.67
C SER A 79 20.10 -15.04 12.19
N LEU A 80 20.11 -14.34 11.06
CA LEU A 80 21.33 -13.71 10.53
C LEU A 80 21.79 -12.54 11.42
N VAL A 81 23.07 -12.54 11.77
CA VAL A 81 23.75 -11.47 12.51
C VAL A 81 24.30 -10.46 11.51
N LEU A 82 23.88 -9.19 11.65
CA LEU A 82 24.22 -8.12 10.69
C LEU A 82 25.60 -7.49 10.92
N SER A 83 26.14 -7.62 12.13
CA SER A 83 27.49 -7.16 12.48
C SER A 83 27.91 -7.84 13.78
N ILE A 84 29.20 -8.14 13.91
CA ILE A 84 29.78 -8.66 15.15
C ILE A 84 30.18 -7.45 16.00
N ASP A 85 29.24 -6.91 16.75
CA ASP A 85 29.49 -5.85 17.75
C ASP A 85 29.90 -6.45 19.11
N ASP A 86 30.19 -5.58 20.08
CA ASP A 86 30.62 -6.00 21.42
C ASP A 86 29.61 -6.95 22.08
N ALA A 87 28.31 -6.70 21.90
CA ALA A 87 27.25 -7.52 22.47
C ALA A 87 27.21 -8.91 21.82
N VAL A 88 27.32 -9.00 20.49
CA VAL A 88 27.42 -10.27 19.76
C VAL A 88 28.69 -11.01 20.17
N ALA A 89 29.82 -10.32 20.25
CA ALA A 89 31.09 -10.92 20.65
C ALA A 89 31.02 -11.51 22.06
N GLU A 90 30.42 -10.80 23.03
CA GLU A 90 30.22 -11.29 24.38
C GLU A 90 29.31 -12.54 24.42
N ARG A 91 28.20 -12.53 23.67
CA ARG A 91 27.31 -13.69 23.57
C ARG A 91 27.98 -14.89 22.89
N LEU A 92 28.78 -14.66 21.86
CA LEU A 92 29.55 -15.72 21.17
C LEU A 92 30.60 -16.32 22.10
N MET A 93 31.30 -15.49 22.90
CA MET A 93 32.24 -15.98 23.91
C MET A 93 31.56 -16.86 24.96
N LYS A 94 30.37 -16.48 25.44
CA LYS A 94 29.64 -17.23 26.47
C LYS A 94 28.96 -18.49 25.93
N ASN A 95 28.35 -18.41 24.75
CA ASN A 95 27.43 -19.42 24.21
C ASN A 95 27.69 -19.74 22.74
N ILE A 96 28.94 -20.09 22.41
CA ILE A 96 29.37 -20.44 21.04
C ILE A 96 28.50 -21.50 20.33
N GLY A 97 27.83 -22.38 21.07
CA GLY A 97 26.94 -23.41 20.52
C GLY A 97 25.67 -22.88 19.87
N HIS A 98 25.24 -21.65 20.19
CA HIS A 98 24.10 -21.01 19.54
C HIS A 98 24.44 -20.36 18.19
N PHE A 99 25.74 -20.30 17.87
CA PHE A 99 26.24 -19.68 16.66
C PHE A 99 26.57 -20.71 15.60
N SER A 100 26.21 -20.37 14.37
CA SER A 100 26.60 -21.12 13.18
C SER A 100 27.04 -20.17 12.09
N ILE A 101 27.81 -20.68 11.14
CA ILE A 101 28.35 -19.90 10.03
C ILE A 101 27.99 -20.54 8.70
N LYS A 102 27.93 -19.72 7.66
CA LYS A 102 27.84 -20.17 6.28
C LYS A 102 28.72 -19.30 5.40
N ASN A 103 29.49 -19.93 4.53
CA ASN A 103 30.26 -19.25 3.52
C ASN A 103 29.36 -18.92 2.33
N THR A 104 29.16 -17.63 2.08
CA THR A 104 28.26 -17.14 1.03
C THR A 104 28.90 -17.18 -0.35
N GLN A 105 30.23 -17.39 -0.43
CA GLN A 105 31.01 -17.42 -1.67
C GLN A 105 30.80 -16.16 -2.52
N THR A 106 30.85 -14.99 -1.88
CA THR A 106 30.43 -13.70 -2.47
C THR A 106 31.57 -12.77 -2.87
N THR A 107 32.82 -13.08 -2.50
CA THR A 107 33.99 -12.24 -2.85
C THR A 107 34.49 -12.46 -4.28
N LYS A 108 34.17 -13.59 -4.91
CA LYS A 108 34.65 -13.95 -6.25
C LYS A 108 33.57 -14.66 -7.05
N GLY A 109 33.69 -14.62 -8.37
CA GLY A 109 32.81 -15.35 -9.29
C GLY A 109 31.44 -14.70 -9.45
N ASN A 110 30.45 -15.50 -9.83
CA ASN A 110 29.14 -15.01 -10.28
C ASN A 110 28.39 -14.23 -9.19
N ARG A 111 28.44 -14.69 -7.92
CA ARG A 111 27.76 -14.02 -6.80
C ARG A 111 28.33 -12.62 -6.52
N ALA A 112 29.62 -12.40 -6.76
CA ALA A 112 30.25 -11.09 -6.61
C ALA A 112 29.69 -10.10 -7.65
N LEU A 113 29.60 -10.52 -8.92
CA LEU A 113 29.03 -9.71 -10.00
C LEU A 113 27.56 -9.35 -9.71
N VAL A 114 26.77 -10.31 -9.23
CA VAL A 114 25.37 -10.04 -8.82
C VAL A 114 25.29 -8.99 -7.72
N ILE A 115 26.18 -9.04 -6.72
CA ILE A 115 26.23 -8.02 -5.66
C ILE A 115 26.55 -6.65 -6.24
N GLU A 116 27.54 -6.55 -7.13
CA GLU A 116 27.92 -5.30 -7.79
C GLU A 116 26.76 -4.71 -8.61
N SER A 117 26.10 -5.54 -9.44
CA SER A 117 24.93 -5.13 -10.21
C SER A 117 23.78 -4.67 -9.31
N LEU A 118 23.47 -5.42 -8.23
CA LEU A 118 22.43 -5.03 -7.27
C LEU A 118 22.73 -3.70 -6.60
N VAL A 119 23.97 -3.47 -6.18
CA VAL A 119 24.38 -2.22 -5.53
C VAL A 119 24.21 -1.04 -6.48
N SER A 120 24.62 -1.21 -7.73
CA SER A 120 24.51 -0.17 -8.76
C SER A 120 23.06 0.15 -9.08
N ARG A 121 22.23 -0.86 -9.39
CA ARG A 121 20.83 -0.66 -9.83
C ARG A 121 19.89 -0.20 -8.71
N LEU A 122 20.13 -0.63 -7.47
CA LEU A 122 19.30 -0.24 -6.32
C LEU A 122 19.85 0.99 -5.57
N GLY A 123 20.99 1.54 -5.98
CA GLY A 123 21.61 2.70 -5.33
C GLY A 123 21.98 2.46 -3.86
N ILE A 124 22.43 1.24 -3.53
CA ILE A 124 22.71 0.85 -2.15
C ILE A 124 24.00 1.54 -1.69
N THR A 125 23.87 2.53 -0.82
CA THR A 125 25.03 3.24 -0.26
C THR A 125 25.71 2.39 0.81
N THR A 126 27.00 2.13 0.65
CA THR A 126 27.82 1.50 1.69
C THR A 126 28.15 2.51 2.79
N ARG A 127 28.21 2.07 4.06
CA ARG A 127 28.45 2.95 5.22
C ARG A 127 29.87 3.55 5.25
N TYR A 128 30.81 3.01 4.46
CA TYR A 128 32.18 3.47 4.35
C TYR A 128 32.47 3.97 2.95
N ARG A 129 32.76 5.28 2.79
CA ARG A 129 33.25 5.84 1.53
C ARG A 129 34.55 5.12 1.15
N GLY A 130 34.51 4.32 0.08
CA GLY A 130 35.67 3.59 -0.46
C GLY A 130 35.71 2.08 -0.17
N GLY A 131 34.79 1.52 0.62
CA GLY A 131 34.67 0.07 0.81
C GLY A 131 33.89 -0.60 -0.33
N SER A 132 34.34 -1.79 -0.76
CA SER A 132 33.57 -2.62 -1.70
C SER A 132 32.25 -3.08 -1.05
N PRO A 133 31.13 -3.07 -1.77
CA PRO A 133 29.86 -3.49 -1.20
C PRO A 133 29.85 -4.97 -0.84
N THR A 134 29.35 -5.30 0.35
CA THR A 134 29.30 -6.68 0.84
C THR A 134 27.92 -7.28 0.64
N PHE A 135 27.85 -8.61 0.59
CA PHE A 135 26.58 -9.34 0.56
C PHE A 135 25.63 -8.90 1.69
N LEU A 136 26.18 -8.70 2.90
CA LEU A 136 25.41 -8.31 4.06
C LEU A 136 24.83 -6.91 3.92
N ASN A 137 25.56 -5.98 3.27
CA ASN A 137 25.02 -4.66 2.94
C ASN A 137 23.82 -4.77 2.01
N VAL A 138 23.93 -5.58 0.95
CA VAL A 138 22.84 -5.79 -0.02
C VAL A 138 21.64 -6.44 0.64
N ALA A 139 21.83 -7.55 1.34
CA ALA A 139 20.76 -8.24 2.05
C ALA A 139 20.06 -7.30 3.04
N THR A 140 20.82 -6.57 3.87
CA THR A 140 20.24 -5.62 4.84
C THR A 140 19.43 -4.53 4.15
N ALA A 141 19.94 -3.96 3.05
CA ALA A 141 19.24 -2.92 2.31
C ALA A 141 17.92 -3.45 1.72
N LEU A 142 17.95 -4.62 1.08
CA LEU A 142 16.76 -5.26 0.51
C LEU A 142 15.69 -5.56 1.58
N PHE A 143 16.06 -6.22 2.68
CA PHE A 143 15.12 -6.50 3.77
C PHE A 143 14.55 -5.20 4.38
N ARG A 144 15.35 -4.13 4.45
CA ARG A 144 14.89 -2.82 4.93
C ARG A 144 13.87 -2.20 3.96
N GLU A 145 14.11 -2.24 2.66
CA GLU A 145 13.16 -1.73 1.64
C GLU A 145 11.79 -2.38 1.81
N LEU A 146 11.74 -3.72 1.91
CA LEU A 146 10.47 -4.44 2.07
C LEU A 146 9.79 -4.14 3.41
N ARG A 147 10.55 -3.94 4.49
CA ARG A 147 10.00 -3.62 5.81
C ARG A 147 9.41 -2.20 5.89
N LEU A 148 9.94 -1.27 5.09
CA LEU A 148 9.46 0.12 5.04
C LEU A 148 8.18 0.30 4.19
N LEU A 149 7.80 -0.72 3.41
CA LEU A 149 6.58 -0.67 2.62
C LEU A 149 5.34 -0.45 3.52
N PRO A 150 4.37 0.39 3.10
CA PRO A 150 3.11 0.54 3.80
C PRO A 150 2.38 -0.81 3.97
N PRO A 151 1.55 -0.99 5.02
CA PRO A 151 0.86 -2.26 5.25
C PRO A 151 -0.03 -2.70 4.07
N TYR A 152 -0.59 -1.75 3.31
CA TYR A 152 -1.31 -2.01 2.07
C TYR A 152 -0.42 -2.71 1.02
N SER A 153 0.76 -2.14 0.71
CA SER A 153 1.73 -2.74 -0.23
C SER A 153 2.19 -4.14 0.19
N GLN A 154 2.20 -4.41 1.50
CA GLN A 154 2.57 -5.72 2.04
C GLN A 154 1.48 -6.80 1.85
N LYS A 155 0.24 -6.42 1.50
CA LYS A 155 -0.92 -7.33 1.41
C LYS A 155 -1.57 -7.37 0.04
N THR A 156 -1.61 -6.24 -0.67
CA THR A 156 -2.31 -6.12 -1.95
C THR A 156 -1.78 -7.08 -3.00
N THR A 157 -2.65 -7.64 -3.82
CA THR A 157 -2.28 -8.42 -5.02
C THR A 157 -2.79 -7.76 -6.29
N THR A 158 -3.80 -6.90 -6.15
CA THR A 158 -4.44 -6.21 -7.26
C THR A 158 -3.53 -5.11 -7.80
N GLY A 159 -3.33 -5.09 -9.12
CA GLY A 159 -2.49 -4.09 -9.79
C GLY A 159 -0.99 -4.29 -9.60
N LEU A 160 -0.57 -5.47 -9.13
CA LEU A 160 0.81 -5.92 -9.06
C LEU A 160 1.06 -7.08 -10.03
N SER A 161 2.26 -7.14 -10.59
CA SER A 161 2.75 -8.29 -11.34
C SER A 161 2.90 -9.53 -10.45
N ALA A 162 2.75 -10.71 -11.05
CA ALA A 162 2.98 -11.98 -10.35
C ALA A 162 4.41 -12.07 -9.79
N GLU A 163 5.40 -11.51 -10.50
CA GLU A 163 6.79 -11.43 -10.05
C GLU A 163 6.92 -10.57 -8.80
N ALA A 164 6.33 -9.36 -8.76
CA ALA A 164 6.40 -8.49 -7.59
C ALA A 164 5.75 -9.11 -6.35
N VAL A 165 4.60 -9.78 -6.52
CA VAL A 165 3.94 -10.53 -5.45
C VAL A 165 4.84 -11.66 -4.94
N ALA A 166 5.41 -12.45 -5.84
CA ALA A 166 6.31 -13.55 -5.47
C ALA A 166 7.59 -13.06 -4.78
N VAL A 167 8.17 -11.95 -5.23
CA VAL A 167 9.34 -11.32 -4.58
C VAL A 167 9.01 -10.93 -3.15
N ARG A 168 7.92 -10.20 -2.92
CA ARG A 168 7.47 -9.82 -1.57
C ARG A 168 7.30 -11.04 -0.67
N ASP A 169 6.62 -12.06 -1.16
CA ASP A 169 6.32 -13.25 -0.38
C ASP A 169 7.59 -14.06 -0.05
N ALA A 170 8.56 -14.10 -0.97
CA ALA A 170 9.87 -14.69 -0.74
C ALA A 170 10.65 -13.96 0.37
N PHE A 171 10.66 -12.63 0.40
CA PHE A 171 11.26 -11.86 1.50
C PHE A 171 10.60 -12.14 2.85
N ARG A 172 9.28 -12.34 2.86
CA ARG A 172 8.52 -12.62 4.10
C ARG A 172 8.82 -14.00 4.67
N GLN A 173 9.12 -14.99 3.82
CA GLN A 173 9.32 -16.38 4.22
C GLN A 173 10.81 -16.77 4.36
N ALA A 174 11.73 -15.94 3.87
CA ALA A 174 13.15 -16.29 3.82
C ALA A 174 13.79 -16.44 5.20
N ALA A 175 14.34 -17.63 5.45
CA ALA A 175 15.18 -17.91 6.63
C ALA A 175 16.67 -17.66 6.37
N GLU A 176 17.11 -17.75 5.11
CA GLU A 176 18.51 -17.62 4.69
C GLU A 176 18.62 -16.57 3.56
N PRO A 177 19.19 -15.39 3.84
CA PRO A 177 19.29 -14.32 2.84
C PRO A 177 20.11 -14.68 1.61
N ASP A 178 21.11 -15.57 1.73
CA ASP A 178 21.94 -15.97 0.59
C ASP A 178 21.17 -16.89 -0.36
N VAL A 179 20.39 -17.83 0.20
CA VAL A 179 19.46 -18.67 -0.57
C VAL A 179 18.41 -17.79 -1.25
N LEU A 180 17.85 -16.82 -0.52
CA LEU A 180 16.89 -15.87 -1.09
C LEU A 180 17.47 -15.14 -2.30
N VAL A 181 18.63 -14.50 -2.16
CA VAL A 181 19.21 -13.64 -3.20
C VAL A 181 19.76 -14.43 -4.39
N PHE A 182 20.40 -15.57 -4.14
CA PHE A 182 21.13 -16.30 -5.19
C PHE A 182 20.38 -17.49 -5.77
N GLU A 183 19.26 -17.92 -5.16
CA GLU A 183 18.52 -19.11 -5.60
C GLU A 183 17.04 -18.82 -5.76
N THR A 184 16.35 -18.35 -4.70
CA THR A 184 14.90 -18.14 -4.72
C THR A 184 14.48 -17.00 -5.66
N LEU A 185 15.10 -15.82 -5.54
CA LEU A 185 14.77 -14.66 -6.37
C LEU A 185 15.06 -14.89 -7.86
N PRO A 186 16.23 -15.46 -8.27
CA PRO A 186 16.46 -15.83 -9.67
C PRO A 186 15.39 -16.79 -10.20
N GLY A 187 14.98 -17.77 -9.39
CA GLY A 187 13.93 -18.72 -9.75
C GLY A 187 12.58 -18.07 -10.04
N ILE A 188 12.19 -17.01 -9.31
CA ILE A 188 10.96 -16.24 -9.56
C ILE A 188 10.98 -15.62 -10.95
N PHE A 189 12.14 -15.15 -11.41
CA PHE A 189 12.32 -14.56 -12.73
C PHE A 189 12.60 -15.60 -13.83
N GLY A 190 12.52 -16.90 -13.53
CA GLY A 190 12.83 -17.98 -14.46
C GLY A 190 14.32 -18.13 -14.78
N MET A 191 15.20 -17.55 -13.96
CA MET A 191 16.65 -17.59 -14.12
C MET A 191 17.26 -18.76 -13.35
N ARG A 192 18.45 -19.20 -13.76
CA ARG A 192 19.23 -20.20 -13.02
C ARG A 192 19.83 -19.59 -11.76
N SER A 193 19.92 -20.38 -10.70
CA SER A 193 20.59 -19.96 -9.47
C SER A 193 22.06 -19.58 -9.70
N PHE A 194 22.52 -18.59 -8.94
CA PHE A 194 23.89 -18.10 -9.01
C PHE A 194 24.81 -18.91 -8.07
N SER A 195 25.70 -19.71 -8.66
CA SER A 195 26.73 -20.45 -7.93
C SER A 195 27.89 -19.55 -7.49
N GLY A 196 28.54 -19.88 -6.38
CA GLY A 196 29.74 -19.16 -5.90
C GLY A 196 31.00 -19.38 -6.76
N ARG A 197 30.93 -20.25 -7.77
CA ARG A 197 32.02 -20.52 -8.72
C ARG A 197 31.47 -20.50 -10.14
N GLY A 198 32.31 -20.11 -11.10
CA GLY A 198 31.97 -20.04 -12.51
C GLY A 198 32.37 -18.70 -13.12
N ARG A 199 32.17 -18.60 -14.43
CA ARG A 199 32.23 -17.35 -15.18
C ARG A 199 30.82 -17.09 -15.70
N MET A 200 30.28 -15.93 -15.39
CA MET A 200 28.98 -15.49 -15.88
C MET A 200 29.17 -14.32 -16.82
N ASP A 201 28.18 -14.12 -17.69
CA ASP A 201 28.06 -12.89 -18.42
C ASP A 201 27.56 -11.77 -17.48
N ASN A 202 28.12 -10.57 -17.60
CA ASN A 202 27.69 -9.43 -16.81
C ASN A 202 26.23 -9.09 -17.12
N ASP A 203 25.79 -9.31 -18.36
CA ASP A 203 24.43 -9.03 -18.82
C ASP A 203 23.37 -9.78 -18.00
N VAL A 204 23.66 -11.01 -17.56
CA VAL A 204 22.73 -11.80 -16.75
C VAL A 204 22.61 -11.25 -15.32
N ALA A 205 23.71 -10.72 -14.75
CA ALA A 205 23.68 -10.12 -13.41
C ALA A 205 22.89 -8.82 -13.44
N ASP A 206 23.10 -8.03 -14.48
CA ASP A 206 22.40 -6.78 -14.71
C ASP A 206 20.91 -7.00 -14.98
N GLU A 207 20.54 -7.99 -15.79
CA GLU A 207 19.14 -8.35 -16.03
C GLU A 207 18.44 -8.74 -14.71
N PHE A 208 19.09 -9.58 -13.89
CA PHE A 208 18.56 -9.96 -12.59
C PHE A 208 18.36 -8.74 -11.67
N ALA A 209 19.37 -7.86 -11.59
CA ALA A 209 19.30 -6.66 -10.77
C ALA A 209 18.21 -5.69 -11.24
N ASP A 210 18.05 -5.51 -12.55
CA ASP A 210 17.00 -4.67 -13.14
C ASP A 210 15.60 -5.23 -12.86
N ARG A 211 15.39 -6.54 -13.02
CA ARG A 211 14.09 -7.17 -12.69
C ARG A 211 13.75 -7.05 -11.21
N LEU A 212 14.72 -7.27 -10.32
CA LEU A 212 14.50 -7.09 -8.89
C LEU A 212 14.20 -5.63 -8.52
N ALA A 213 14.93 -4.68 -9.10
CA ALA A 213 14.69 -3.26 -8.91
C ALA A 213 13.28 -2.84 -9.40
N ASN A 214 12.85 -3.37 -10.54
CA ASN A 214 11.51 -3.13 -11.07
C ASN A 214 10.42 -3.69 -10.15
N ALA A 215 10.58 -4.91 -9.64
CA ALA A 215 9.64 -5.51 -8.70
C ALA A 215 9.54 -4.69 -7.38
N ILE A 216 10.68 -4.28 -6.81
CA ILE A 216 10.70 -3.45 -5.59
C ILE A 216 10.04 -2.09 -5.83
N ARG A 217 10.34 -1.45 -6.96
CA ARG A 217 9.73 -0.18 -7.36
C ARG A 217 8.22 -0.32 -7.53
N GLU A 218 7.75 -1.40 -8.14
CA GLU A 218 6.32 -1.69 -8.29
C GLU A 218 5.61 -1.80 -6.92
N LEU A 219 6.21 -2.51 -5.96
CA LEU A 219 5.70 -2.61 -4.59
C LEU A 219 5.65 -1.26 -3.87
N ARG A 220 6.67 -0.41 -4.08
CA ARG A 220 6.72 0.97 -3.53
C ARG A 220 5.64 1.86 -4.11
N GLU A 221 5.39 1.76 -5.41
CA GLU A 221 4.39 2.56 -6.12
C GLU A 221 2.95 2.12 -5.85
N ALA A 222 2.73 0.92 -5.30
CA ALA A 222 1.39 0.38 -5.05
C ALA A 222 0.51 1.30 -4.20
N TYR A 223 1.04 1.85 -3.11
CA TYR A 223 0.28 2.76 -2.24
C TYR A 223 0.03 4.14 -2.86
N PRO A 224 1.04 4.83 -3.44
CA PRO A 224 0.79 6.04 -4.24
C PRO A 224 -0.26 5.86 -5.35
N ARG A 225 -0.25 4.73 -6.07
CA ARG A 225 -1.27 4.42 -7.10
C ARG A 225 -2.67 4.28 -6.49
N LEU A 226 -2.78 3.65 -5.31
CA LEU A 226 -4.06 3.58 -4.59
C LEU A 226 -4.58 4.99 -4.25
N MET A 227 -3.72 5.85 -3.69
CA MET A 227 -4.10 7.22 -3.33
C MET A 227 -4.50 8.06 -4.54
N ASP A 228 -3.78 7.92 -5.66
CA ASP A 228 -4.15 8.57 -6.92
C ASP A 228 -5.50 8.06 -7.47
N SER A 229 -5.77 6.76 -7.35
CA SER A 229 -7.08 6.18 -7.67
C SER A 229 -8.19 6.73 -6.78
N ILE A 230 -7.96 6.84 -5.47
CA ILE A 230 -8.91 7.42 -4.51
C ILE A 230 -9.24 8.86 -4.90
N ARG A 231 -8.23 9.68 -5.19
CA ARG A 231 -8.39 11.07 -5.64
C ARG A 231 -9.28 11.18 -6.86
N ARG A 232 -8.98 10.40 -7.92
CA ARG A 232 -9.76 10.41 -9.16
C ARG A 232 -11.21 9.99 -8.95
N GLN A 233 -11.43 8.95 -8.16
CA GLN A 233 -12.78 8.46 -7.87
C GLN A 233 -13.58 9.45 -7.02
N LEU A 234 -12.94 10.12 -6.06
CA LEU A 234 -13.56 11.19 -5.29
C LEU A 234 -13.98 12.35 -6.20
N ALA A 235 -13.05 12.87 -7.02
CA ALA A 235 -13.32 13.96 -7.96
C ALA A 235 -14.47 13.63 -8.91
N HIS A 236 -14.48 12.41 -9.46
CA HIS A 236 -15.58 11.94 -10.30
C HIS A 236 -16.91 11.85 -9.53
N ALA A 237 -16.87 11.27 -8.34
CA ALA A 237 -18.05 11.09 -7.49
C ALA A 237 -18.63 12.41 -6.99
N THR A 238 -17.86 13.49 -6.93
CA THR A 238 -18.32 14.83 -6.53
C THR A 238 -18.50 15.79 -7.71
N SER A 239 -18.15 15.37 -8.93
CA SER A 239 -18.17 16.20 -10.15
C SER A 239 -17.29 17.45 -10.05
N THR A 240 -16.09 17.26 -9.48
CA THR A 240 -15.11 18.32 -9.21
C THR A 240 -13.84 18.08 -10.04
N SER A 241 -12.94 19.07 -10.08
CA SER A 241 -11.60 18.92 -10.66
C SER A 241 -10.84 17.74 -10.05
N SER A 242 -9.98 17.11 -10.86
CA SER A 242 -9.06 16.06 -10.39
C SER A 242 -7.80 16.62 -9.72
N ASP A 243 -7.51 17.92 -9.88
CA ASP A 243 -6.44 18.57 -9.12
C ASP A 243 -6.77 18.56 -7.62
N LEU A 244 -5.80 18.18 -6.77
CA LEU A 244 -6.08 17.94 -5.36
C LEU A 244 -6.40 19.24 -4.60
N SER A 245 -5.75 20.34 -4.95
CA SER A 245 -5.95 21.64 -4.31
C SER A 245 -7.32 22.21 -4.67
N GLU A 246 -7.67 22.18 -5.96
CA GLU A 246 -9.00 22.61 -6.43
C GLU A 246 -10.11 21.72 -5.86
N LEU A 247 -9.93 20.40 -5.90
CA LEU A 247 -10.85 19.42 -5.31
C LEU A 247 -11.12 19.74 -3.85
N ARG A 248 -10.06 19.99 -3.07
CA ARG A 248 -10.19 20.32 -1.66
C ARG A 248 -10.91 21.64 -1.45
N GLN A 249 -10.55 22.67 -2.20
CA GLN A 249 -11.18 23.99 -2.08
C GLN A 249 -12.69 23.91 -2.32
N ASP A 250 -13.11 23.25 -3.39
CA ASP A 250 -14.52 23.11 -3.76
C ASP A 250 -15.30 22.30 -2.71
N LEU A 251 -14.74 21.17 -2.26
CA LEU A 251 -15.39 20.33 -1.27
C LEU A 251 -15.45 20.96 0.12
N CYS A 252 -14.44 21.75 0.52
CA CYS A 252 -14.48 22.54 1.74
C CYS A 252 -15.59 23.62 1.69
N ALA A 253 -15.78 24.24 0.53
CA ALA A 253 -16.84 25.22 0.33
C ALA A 253 -18.23 24.56 0.40
N ASP A 254 -18.41 23.39 -0.23
CA ASP A 254 -19.63 22.59 -0.11
C ASP A 254 -19.91 22.20 1.35
N ALA A 255 -18.89 21.73 2.07
CA ALA A 255 -19.03 21.33 3.46
C ALA A 255 -19.46 22.48 4.37
N THR A 256 -18.91 23.67 4.15
CA THR A 256 -19.29 24.89 4.87
C THR A 256 -20.76 25.24 4.63
N ARG A 257 -21.23 25.16 3.38
CA ARG A 257 -22.65 25.42 3.03
C ARG A 257 -23.60 24.40 3.65
N LEU A 258 -23.19 23.15 3.70
CA LEU A 258 -24.04 22.03 4.15
C LEU A 258 -24.02 21.82 5.67
N SER A 259 -23.11 22.47 6.39
CA SER A 259 -22.96 22.34 7.83
C SER A 259 -24.26 22.66 8.56
N GLY A 260 -24.69 21.77 9.46
CA GLY A 260 -25.95 21.91 10.20
C GLY A 260 -27.23 21.53 9.43
N HIS A 261 -27.13 21.22 8.14
CA HIS A 261 -28.29 20.92 7.27
C HIS A 261 -28.38 19.45 6.84
N ILE A 262 -27.52 18.58 7.39
CA ILE A 262 -27.46 17.14 7.05
C ILE A 262 -28.01 16.30 8.21
N LEU A 263 -29.03 15.48 7.90
CA LEU A 263 -29.62 14.53 8.84
C LEU A 263 -29.00 13.13 8.74
N GLU A 264 -28.64 12.69 7.54
CA GLU A 264 -28.10 11.34 7.31
C GLU A 264 -26.71 11.20 7.98
N PRO A 265 -26.53 10.25 8.92
CA PRO A 265 -25.28 10.16 9.70
C PRO A 265 -24.02 9.94 8.85
N ARG A 266 -24.09 9.13 7.80
CA ARG A 266 -22.95 8.82 6.92
C ARG A 266 -22.51 10.04 6.13
N LEU A 267 -23.46 10.74 5.50
CA LEU A 267 -23.19 12.00 4.80
C LEU A 267 -22.69 13.08 5.77
N LYS A 268 -23.25 13.16 6.98
CA LYS A 268 -22.80 14.11 8.01
C LYS A 268 -21.35 13.86 8.42
N ALA A 269 -20.96 12.60 8.61
CA ALA A 269 -19.59 12.23 8.90
C ALA A 269 -18.64 12.58 7.74
N PHE A 270 -19.05 12.28 6.51
CA PHE A 270 -18.28 12.62 5.31
C PHE A 270 -18.08 14.13 5.15
N VAL A 271 -19.14 14.93 5.29
CA VAL A 271 -19.05 16.40 5.25
C VAL A 271 -18.21 16.97 6.38
N GLY A 272 -18.31 16.41 7.58
CA GLY A 272 -17.41 16.79 8.69
C GLY A 272 -15.95 16.45 8.42
N ALA A 273 -15.65 15.47 7.56
CA ALA A 273 -14.30 15.11 7.16
C ALA A 273 -13.72 16.09 6.12
N LEU A 274 -14.55 16.59 5.21
CA LEU A 274 -14.14 17.58 4.19
C LEU A 274 -13.50 18.82 4.81
N SER A 275 -14.03 19.33 5.92
CA SER A 275 -13.55 20.56 6.57
C SER A 275 -12.41 20.36 7.60
N ARG A 276 -11.80 19.17 7.68
CA ARG A 276 -10.74 18.93 8.67
C ARG A 276 -9.44 19.67 8.31
N PRO A 277 -8.76 20.30 9.29
CA PRO A 277 -7.48 20.99 9.07
C PRO A 277 -6.31 19.98 9.06
N LEU A 278 -6.21 19.22 7.97
CA LEU A 278 -5.15 18.23 7.72
C LEU A 278 -4.31 18.64 6.49
N ASP A 279 -3.11 18.11 6.34
CA ASP A 279 -2.36 18.25 5.07
C ASP A 279 -3.05 17.47 3.94
N ASP A 280 -2.74 17.75 2.68
CA ASP A 280 -3.51 17.23 1.53
C ASP A 280 -3.53 15.70 1.43
N GLU A 281 -2.39 15.04 1.68
CA GLU A 281 -2.31 13.57 1.69
C GLU A 281 -3.13 12.98 2.85
N GLU A 282 -2.97 13.53 4.06
CA GLU A 282 -3.68 13.11 5.26
C GLU A 282 -5.19 13.35 5.15
N TRP A 283 -5.57 14.46 4.52
CA TRP A 283 -6.96 14.80 4.23
C TRP A 283 -7.58 13.78 3.29
N LEU A 284 -6.90 13.43 2.19
CA LEU A 284 -7.40 12.42 1.25
C LEU A 284 -7.50 11.03 1.90
N GLU A 285 -6.50 10.64 2.69
CA GLU A 285 -6.55 9.41 3.50
C GLU A 285 -7.74 9.43 4.46
N ASN A 286 -8.01 10.58 5.10
CA ASN A 286 -9.12 10.74 6.03
C ASN A 286 -10.48 10.58 5.34
N LEU A 287 -10.65 11.14 4.14
CA LEU A 287 -11.89 11.01 3.37
C LEU A 287 -12.15 9.56 2.98
N ALA A 288 -11.12 8.87 2.49
CA ALA A 288 -11.21 7.47 2.15
C ALA A 288 -11.54 6.60 3.37
N MET A 289 -10.94 6.92 4.52
CA MET A 289 -11.23 6.26 5.78
C MET A 289 -12.70 6.41 6.19
N VAL A 290 -13.24 7.62 6.10
CA VAL A 290 -14.65 7.87 6.45
C VAL A 290 -15.61 7.20 5.46
N ALA A 291 -15.27 7.15 4.18
CA ALA A 291 -16.07 6.43 3.18
C ALA A 291 -16.10 4.90 3.41
N CYS A 292 -15.01 4.34 3.95
CA CYS A 292 -14.82 2.91 4.21
C CYS A 292 -14.95 2.53 5.70
N ASP A 293 -15.97 3.06 6.39
CA ASP A 293 -16.35 2.68 7.76
C ASP A 293 -15.20 2.75 8.79
N GLY A 294 -14.31 3.74 8.65
CA GLY A 294 -13.21 3.98 9.60
C GLY A 294 -11.92 3.23 9.28
N GLN A 295 -11.85 2.49 8.17
CA GLN A 295 -10.62 1.80 7.77
C GLN A 295 -9.74 2.72 6.91
N ALA A 296 -8.53 3.05 7.38
CA ALA A 296 -7.61 3.88 6.61
C ALA A 296 -7.03 3.15 5.38
N PRO A 297 -6.79 3.83 4.25
CA PRO A 297 -6.23 3.21 3.03
C PRO A 297 -4.95 2.42 3.27
N ARG A 298 -4.10 2.89 4.19
CA ARG A 298 -2.83 2.24 4.57
C ARG A 298 -2.97 0.78 5.00
N ILE A 299 -4.14 0.35 5.48
CA ILE A 299 -4.39 -1.01 5.98
C ILE A 299 -5.41 -1.79 5.14
N TRP A 300 -5.86 -1.23 4.02
CA TRP A 300 -6.86 -1.88 3.17
C TRP A 300 -6.37 -3.22 2.63
N THR A 301 -7.32 -4.11 2.43
CA THR A 301 -7.17 -5.30 1.58
C THR A 301 -7.80 -5.01 0.22
N ASP A 302 -7.55 -5.89 -0.74
CA ASP A 302 -8.14 -5.78 -2.09
C ASP A 302 -9.68 -5.73 -2.04
N ASP A 303 -10.30 -6.45 -1.09
CA ASP A 303 -11.75 -6.42 -0.85
C ASP A 303 -12.26 -5.06 -0.34
N VAL A 304 -11.52 -4.39 0.54
CA VAL A 304 -11.87 -3.03 0.98
C VAL A 304 -11.70 -2.04 -0.17
N GLY A 305 -10.59 -2.13 -0.90
CA GLY A 305 -10.32 -1.30 -2.07
C GLY A 305 -11.40 -1.45 -3.16
N ALA A 306 -11.87 -2.66 -3.42
CA ALA A 306 -12.90 -2.94 -4.42
C ALA A 306 -14.28 -2.34 -4.08
N ARG A 307 -14.57 -2.10 -2.79
CA ARG A 307 -15.83 -1.49 -2.33
C ARG A 307 -15.81 0.03 -2.34
N PHE A 308 -14.63 0.65 -2.36
CA PHE A 308 -14.49 2.10 -2.30
C PHE A 308 -15.20 2.84 -3.46
N PRO A 309 -15.11 2.42 -4.75
CA PRO A 309 -15.77 3.12 -5.85
C PRO A 309 -17.28 3.29 -5.67
N LEU A 310 -17.97 2.23 -5.23
CA LEU A 310 -19.41 2.28 -4.98
C LEU A 310 -19.74 3.21 -3.81
N ARG A 311 -19.01 3.07 -2.71
CA ARG A 311 -19.21 3.88 -1.49
C ARG A 311 -19.00 5.36 -1.75
N ILE A 312 -17.96 5.72 -2.50
CA ILE A 312 -17.70 7.13 -2.78
C ILE A 312 -18.69 7.70 -3.79
N ALA A 313 -19.15 6.91 -4.78
CA ALA A 313 -20.21 7.32 -5.70
C ALA A 313 -21.54 7.60 -4.97
N GLU A 314 -21.91 6.76 -4.00
CA GLU A 314 -23.09 6.97 -3.16
C GLU A 314 -22.99 8.27 -2.34
N LEU A 315 -21.86 8.47 -1.64
CA LEU A 315 -21.62 9.66 -0.81
C LEU A 315 -21.51 10.94 -1.64
N GLY A 316 -20.77 10.93 -2.74
CA GLY A 316 -20.62 12.07 -3.63
C GLY A 316 -21.93 12.43 -4.33
N GLY A 317 -22.72 11.43 -4.74
CA GLY A 317 -24.08 11.65 -5.21
C GLY A 317 -24.99 12.26 -4.13
N ALA A 318 -24.89 11.80 -2.88
CA ALA A 318 -25.67 12.34 -1.77
C ALA A 318 -25.27 13.78 -1.46
N LEU A 319 -23.97 14.09 -1.48
CA LEU A 319 -23.43 15.44 -1.32
C LEU A 319 -24.02 16.39 -2.36
N ARG A 320 -23.91 16.05 -3.66
CA ARG A 320 -24.44 16.90 -4.75
C ARG A 320 -25.93 17.12 -4.62
N ARG A 321 -26.69 16.05 -4.36
CA ARG A 321 -28.15 16.14 -4.17
C ARG A 321 -28.50 17.09 -3.03
N THR A 322 -27.85 16.95 -1.87
CA THR A 322 -28.11 17.82 -0.71
C THR A 322 -27.66 19.26 -0.98
N SER A 323 -26.56 19.47 -1.70
CA SER A 323 -26.07 20.81 -2.10
C SER A 323 -27.08 21.52 -3.02
N ALA A 324 -27.62 20.82 -4.02
CA ALA A 324 -28.66 21.34 -4.91
C ALA A 324 -29.95 21.71 -4.13
N LEU A 325 -30.41 20.83 -3.23
CA LEU A 325 -31.58 21.09 -2.38
C LEU A 325 -31.42 22.36 -1.53
N LEU A 326 -30.23 22.56 -0.94
CA LEU A 326 -29.95 23.73 -0.13
C LEU A 326 -29.90 25.00 -0.99
N HIS A 327 -29.30 24.93 -2.18
CA HIS A 327 -29.23 26.04 -3.11
C HIS A 327 -30.63 26.51 -3.53
N ASP A 328 -31.50 25.58 -3.94
CA ASP A 328 -32.89 25.90 -4.32
C ASP A 328 -33.68 26.49 -3.15
N ARG A 329 -33.49 25.95 -1.94
CA ARG A 329 -34.14 26.46 -0.73
C ARG A 329 -33.70 27.88 -0.39
N LEU A 330 -32.40 28.18 -0.51
CA LEU A 330 -31.85 29.53 -0.27
C LEU A 330 -32.22 30.53 -1.38
N ALA A 331 -32.32 30.07 -2.63
CA ALA A 331 -32.80 30.89 -3.74
C ALA A 331 -34.27 31.26 -3.57
N ALA A 332 -35.10 30.31 -3.11
CA ALA A 332 -36.52 30.53 -2.82
C ALA A 332 -36.78 31.31 -1.52
N SER A 333 -35.86 31.26 -0.55
CA SER A 333 -36.03 31.92 0.76
C SER A 333 -35.84 33.45 0.74
N LYS A 334 -35.80 34.10 -0.42
CA LYS A 334 -35.73 35.57 -0.47
C LYS A 334 -37.04 36.27 -0.10
N THR A 335 -38.18 35.57 0.01
CA THR A 335 -39.42 36.26 0.45
C THR A 335 -40.55 35.43 1.08
N GLN A 336 -40.61 34.08 0.98
CA GLN A 336 -41.78 33.32 1.46
C GLN A 336 -41.45 31.92 2.00
N GLY A 337 -42.26 31.43 2.95
CA GLY A 337 -42.18 30.07 3.50
C GLY A 337 -42.45 29.01 2.43
N TYR A 338 -41.72 27.90 2.49
CA TYR A 338 -41.69 26.89 1.43
C TYR A 338 -41.50 25.46 1.98
N SER A 339 -42.20 24.47 1.39
CA SER A 339 -42.12 23.04 1.75
C SER A 339 -41.57 22.22 0.58
N SER A 340 -40.32 21.73 0.67
CA SER A 340 -39.72 20.84 -0.34
C SER A 340 -39.96 19.38 -0.04
N SER A 341 -40.28 18.61 -1.09
CA SER A 341 -40.26 17.15 -1.05
C SER A 341 -39.46 16.62 -2.23
N ARG A 342 -38.55 15.67 -1.99
CA ARG A 342 -37.83 14.97 -3.06
C ARG A 342 -38.64 13.75 -3.49
N MET A 343 -38.94 13.66 -4.78
CA MET A 343 -39.55 12.48 -5.37
C MET A 343 -38.49 11.73 -6.16
N THR A 344 -38.33 10.43 -5.90
CA THR A 344 -37.53 9.53 -6.73
C THR A 344 -38.51 8.58 -7.40
N LEU A 345 -38.59 8.66 -8.73
CA LEU A 345 -39.44 7.81 -9.54
C LEU A 345 -38.57 6.76 -10.22
N THR A 346 -38.66 5.53 -9.73
CA THR A 346 -37.98 4.37 -10.32
C THR A 346 -38.92 3.70 -11.32
N ARG A 347 -38.50 3.65 -12.58
CA ARG A 347 -39.27 3.05 -13.67
C ARG A 347 -39.18 1.52 -13.66
N PRO A 348 -40.13 0.82 -14.30
CA PRO A 348 -40.05 -0.64 -14.47
C PRO A 348 -38.80 -1.13 -15.20
N ASP A 349 -38.18 -0.27 -16.02
CA ASP A 349 -36.90 -0.55 -16.72
C ASP A 349 -35.66 -0.32 -15.83
N GLY A 350 -35.85 0.06 -14.57
CA GLY A 350 -34.79 0.31 -13.59
C GLY A 350 -34.18 1.72 -13.68
N THR A 351 -34.63 2.58 -14.60
CA THR A 351 -34.15 3.97 -14.66
C THR A 351 -34.80 4.81 -13.56
N GLU A 352 -34.00 5.64 -12.90
CA GLU A 352 -34.49 6.55 -11.86
C GLU A 352 -34.53 7.99 -12.37
N THR A 353 -35.65 8.67 -12.14
CA THR A 353 -35.76 10.12 -12.32
C THR A 353 -35.96 10.75 -10.96
N ILE A 354 -35.12 11.72 -10.63
CA ILE A 354 -35.18 12.44 -9.36
C ILE A 354 -35.66 13.85 -9.66
N GLU A 355 -36.76 14.24 -9.03
CA GLU A 355 -37.32 15.57 -9.19
C GLU A 355 -37.54 16.21 -7.81
N LEU A 356 -37.22 17.50 -7.72
CA LEU A 356 -37.50 18.29 -6.53
C LEU A 356 -38.88 18.93 -6.68
N LEU A 357 -39.81 18.58 -5.81
CA LEU A 357 -41.14 19.16 -5.83
C LEU A 357 -41.23 20.39 -4.92
N ALA A 358 -41.51 21.46 -5.66
CA ALA A 358 -41.79 22.88 -5.43
C ALA A 358 -43.18 23.30 -4.86
N LEU A 359 -43.51 23.44 -3.56
CA LEU A 359 -44.72 24.19 -3.11
C LEU A 359 -44.43 25.34 -2.13
N THR A 360 -44.58 26.58 -2.61
CA THR A 360 -44.64 27.79 -1.76
C THR A 360 -45.97 27.87 -1.01
N GLU A 361 -46.03 28.61 0.11
CA GLU A 361 -47.29 28.81 0.83
C GLU A 361 -48.44 29.38 -0.03
N PRO A 362 -48.26 30.38 -0.92
CA PRO A 362 -49.35 30.84 -1.79
C PRO A 362 -49.75 29.81 -2.86
N GLU A 363 -48.82 29.06 -3.45
CA GLU A 363 -49.14 28.00 -4.41
C GLU A 363 -49.94 26.88 -3.73
N LYS A 364 -49.52 26.50 -2.53
CA LYS A 364 -50.24 25.54 -1.70
C LYS A 364 -51.64 26.04 -1.38
N ALA A 365 -51.77 27.28 -0.89
CA ALA A 365 -53.08 27.88 -0.60
C ALA A 365 -53.98 27.98 -1.84
N ALA A 366 -53.42 28.17 -3.03
CA ALA A 366 -54.17 28.18 -4.29
C ALA A 366 -54.67 26.78 -4.69
N ILE A 367 -53.91 25.72 -4.41
CA ILE A 367 -54.23 24.34 -4.81
C ILE A 367 -55.07 23.62 -3.76
N ASP A 368 -54.90 23.92 -2.47
CA ASP A 368 -55.55 23.25 -1.34
C ASP A 368 -57.08 23.09 -1.49
N PRO A 369 -57.86 24.12 -1.92
CA PRO A 369 -59.31 23.96 -2.10
C PRO A 369 -59.70 22.94 -3.17
N HIS A 370 -58.90 22.82 -4.23
CA HIS A 370 -59.12 21.85 -5.30
C HIS A 370 -58.67 20.45 -4.87
N TYR A 371 -57.54 20.37 -4.17
CA TYR A 371 -56.99 19.15 -3.64
C TYR A 371 -57.93 18.49 -2.62
N GLU A 372 -58.46 19.26 -1.66
CA GLU A 372 -59.39 18.71 -0.66
C GLU A 372 -60.69 18.23 -1.28
N ARG A 373 -61.26 18.97 -2.24
CA ARG A 373 -62.48 18.53 -2.96
C ARG A 373 -62.26 17.20 -3.69
N LEU A 374 -61.09 17.03 -4.30
CA LEU A 374 -60.72 15.79 -4.98
C LEU A 374 -60.59 14.62 -3.99
N LEU A 375 -59.94 14.85 -2.85
CA LEU A 375 -59.84 13.85 -1.79
C LEU A 375 -61.19 13.46 -1.22
N GLU A 376 -62.08 14.43 -0.93
CA GLU A 376 -63.43 14.17 -0.45
C GLU A 376 -64.23 13.31 -1.43
N THR A 377 -64.11 13.58 -2.74
CA THR A 377 -64.77 12.80 -3.79
C THR A 377 -64.28 11.35 -3.81
N LEU A 378 -62.97 11.14 -3.71
CA LEU A 378 -62.38 9.80 -3.65
C LEU A 378 -62.76 9.08 -2.35
N MET A 379 -62.76 9.78 -1.22
CA MET A 379 -63.16 9.21 0.07
C MET A 379 -64.65 8.84 0.13
N GLY A 380 -65.51 9.58 -0.58
CA GLY A 380 -66.94 9.27 -0.73
C GLY A 380 -67.23 7.90 -1.36
N SER A 381 -66.25 7.32 -2.06
CA SER A 381 -66.33 5.96 -2.62
C SER A 381 -65.94 4.84 -1.64
N GLY A 382 -65.76 5.18 -0.34
CA GLY A 382 -65.40 4.24 0.73
C GLY A 382 -63.89 4.06 0.94
N MET A 383 -63.07 4.94 0.35
CA MET A 383 -61.62 4.85 0.38
C MET A 383 -61.03 5.60 1.58
N SER A 384 -59.98 5.06 2.20
CA SER A 384 -59.21 5.80 3.22
C SER A 384 -58.45 6.97 2.60
N ARG A 385 -58.28 8.08 3.34
CA ARG A 385 -57.48 9.23 2.89
C ARG A 385 -56.08 8.84 2.43
N ALA A 386 -55.41 7.91 3.14
CA ALA A 386 -54.09 7.42 2.77
C ALA A 386 -54.08 6.69 1.42
N THR A 387 -55.10 5.87 1.14
CA THR A 387 -55.25 5.18 -0.15
C THR A 387 -55.52 6.18 -1.27
N ALA A 388 -56.38 7.18 -1.03
CA ALA A 388 -56.68 8.22 -2.01
C ALA A 388 -55.42 9.03 -2.37
N CYS A 389 -54.64 9.47 -1.37
CA CYS A 389 -53.36 10.14 -1.60
C CYS A 389 -52.38 9.25 -2.39
N ARG A 390 -52.28 7.96 -2.06
CA ARG A 390 -51.39 7.02 -2.78
C ARG A 390 -51.78 6.87 -4.25
N MET A 391 -53.08 6.77 -4.54
CA MET A 391 -53.57 6.66 -5.91
C MET A 391 -53.33 7.93 -6.71
N LEU A 392 -53.52 9.10 -6.09
CA LEU A 392 -53.20 10.39 -6.71
C LEU A 392 -51.71 10.51 -7.02
N MET A 393 -50.83 10.17 -6.07
CA MET A 393 -49.38 10.16 -6.31
C MET A 393 -49.00 9.25 -7.48
N ALA A 394 -49.55 8.03 -7.54
CA ALA A 394 -49.30 7.11 -8.65
C ALA A 394 -49.79 7.66 -10.00
N ARG A 395 -50.99 8.27 -10.04
CA ARG A 395 -51.55 8.83 -11.29
C ARG A 395 -50.80 10.07 -11.76
N LEU A 396 -50.41 10.94 -10.83
CA LEU A 396 -49.63 12.15 -11.08
C LEU A 396 -48.21 11.80 -11.55
N ALA A 397 -47.59 10.77 -10.99
CA ALA A 397 -46.30 10.27 -11.47
C ALA A 397 -46.36 9.88 -12.96
N VAL A 398 -47.39 9.11 -13.36
CA VAL A 398 -47.60 8.74 -14.76
C VAL A 398 -47.90 9.97 -15.64
N GLU A 399 -48.73 10.90 -15.16
CA GLU A 399 -49.05 12.12 -15.92
C GLU A 399 -47.82 12.99 -16.14
N HIS A 400 -47.00 13.16 -15.09
CA HIS A 400 -45.78 13.94 -15.15
C HIS A 400 -44.81 13.38 -16.19
N GLU A 401 -44.62 12.06 -16.25
CA GLU A 401 -43.81 11.44 -17.31
C GLU A 401 -44.33 11.75 -18.72
N THR A 402 -45.65 11.69 -18.92
CA THR A 402 -46.25 12.01 -20.22
C THR A 402 -46.09 13.48 -20.59
N ALA A 403 -46.23 14.39 -19.62
CA ALA A 403 -46.09 15.82 -19.81
C ALA A 403 -44.64 16.21 -20.14
N VAL A 404 -43.66 15.66 -19.43
CA VAL A 404 -42.23 15.90 -19.69
C VAL A 404 -41.81 15.34 -21.06
N SER A 405 -42.29 14.14 -21.43
CA SER A 405 -42.02 13.55 -22.75
C SER A 405 -42.64 14.38 -23.89
N ALA A 406 -43.84 14.93 -23.68
CA ALA A 406 -44.50 15.81 -24.64
C ALA A 406 -43.75 17.15 -24.81
N ALA A 407 -43.32 17.78 -23.71
CA ALA A 407 -42.55 19.02 -23.74
C ALA A 407 -41.21 18.86 -24.47
N ALA A 408 -40.49 17.76 -24.23
CA ALA A 408 -39.24 17.45 -24.91
C ALA A 408 -39.40 17.26 -26.43
N ARG A 409 -40.53 16.69 -26.89
CA ARG A 409 -40.84 16.52 -28.32
C ARG A 409 -41.20 17.82 -29.04
N VAL A 410 -41.75 18.80 -28.32
CA VAL A 410 -42.07 20.13 -28.89
C VAL A 410 -40.80 20.96 -29.07
N ALA A 411 -39.92 20.99 -28.07
CA ALA A 411 -38.62 21.67 -28.18
C ALA A 411 -37.77 21.15 -29.35
N ASN A 412 -37.73 19.83 -29.55
CA ASN A 412 -36.97 19.22 -30.66
C ASN A 412 -37.54 19.50 -32.06
N ARG A 413 -38.81 19.95 -32.16
CA ARG A 413 -39.45 20.36 -33.43
C ARG A 413 -39.22 21.82 -33.76
N GLU A 414 -38.92 22.67 -32.78
CA GLU A 414 -38.58 24.07 -33.00
C GLU A 414 -37.12 24.22 -33.47
N ASP A 415 -36.19 23.44 -32.94
CA ASP A 415 -34.79 23.42 -33.39
C ASP A 415 -34.63 22.92 -34.85
N GLN A 416 -35.48 22.01 -35.31
CA GLN A 416 -35.48 21.57 -36.72
C GLN A 416 -36.11 22.58 -37.69
N ARG A 417 -36.77 23.63 -37.21
CA ARG A 417 -37.34 24.69 -38.07
C ARG A 417 -36.41 25.90 -38.25
N TYR A 418 -35.33 25.99 -37.48
CA TYR A 418 -34.32 27.04 -37.57
C TYR A 418 -32.92 26.54 -37.99
N GLY A 419 -32.82 25.29 -38.43
CA GLY A 419 -31.60 24.69 -39.01
C GLY A 419 -31.53 24.78 -40.53
#